data_AF-A0A443L687-F1
#
_entry.id   AF-A0A443L687-F1
#
_cell.length_a   1.000
_cell.length_b   1.000
_cell.length_c   1.000
_cell.angle_alpha   90.00
_cell.angle_beta   90.00
_cell.angle_gamma   90.00
#
_symmetry.space_group_name_H-M   'P 1'
#
loop_
_entity.id
_entity.type
_entity.pdbx_description
1 polymer ?
#
loop_
_entity_poly.entity_id
_entity_poly.type
_entity_poly.pdbx_seq_one_letter_code
_entity_poly.pdbx_strand_id
1 'polypeptide(L)' 'MRHIGDDGEITRGDRAINADEAAVVQRIFAAYADGMSPNRIADQLNREGIPGPRAGKWDKSTIHGH' A
#
# COMPACT_ATOMS: atom_id res chain seq x y z
N MET A 1 18.48 -0.67 16.64
CA MET A 1 19.44 -1.72 16.24
C MET A 1 18.78 -2.64 15.22
N ARG A 2 19.49 -3.09 14.18
CA ARG A 2 19.01 -4.08 13.21
C ARG A 2 19.62 -5.43 13.57
N HIS A 3 18.80 -6.46 13.74
CA HIS A 3 19.26 -7.83 13.98
C HIS A 3 19.44 -8.55 12.65
N ILE A 4 20.55 -9.30 12.52
CA ILE A 4 20.90 -10.11 11.34
C ILE A 4 20.88 -11.57 11.81
N GLY A 5 20.28 -12.46 11.01
CA GLY A 5 20.23 -13.90 11.28
C GLY A 5 21.55 -14.59 10.96
N ASP A 6 21.76 -15.76 11.57
CA ASP A 6 23.01 -16.54 11.61
C ASP A 6 23.47 -17.10 10.25
N ASP A 7 22.65 -16.96 9.20
CA ASP A 7 22.89 -17.41 7.82
C ASP A 7 23.28 -16.27 6.86
N GLY A 8 23.43 -15.04 7.36
CA GLY A 8 23.74 -13.87 6.53
C GLY A 8 22.56 -13.38 5.69
N GLU A 9 21.37 -13.98 5.82
CA GLU A 9 20.13 -13.45 5.26
C GLU A 9 19.54 -12.39 6.20
N ILE A 10 19.15 -11.25 5.62
CA ILE A 10 18.48 -10.19 6.37
C ILE A 10 17.10 -10.71 6.76
N THR A 11 16.92 -11.12 8.02
CA THR A 11 15.62 -11.50 8.57
C THR A 11 14.65 -10.32 8.47
N ARG A 12 13.85 -10.26 7.40
CA ARG A 12 12.73 -9.30 7.26
C ARG A 12 11.48 -9.92 7.87
N GLY A 13 11.54 -10.25 9.16
CA GLY A 13 10.69 -11.28 9.78
C GLY A 13 9.64 -10.84 10.81
N ASP A 14 9.27 -9.56 10.91
CA ASP A 14 8.23 -9.10 11.85
C ASP A 14 7.16 -8.25 11.15
N ARG A 15 6.66 -8.73 10.01
CA ARG A 15 5.58 -8.07 9.27
C ARG A 15 4.39 -9.01 9.18
N ALA A 16 3.40 -8.78 10.04
CA ALA A 16 2.09 -9.39 9.88
C ALA A 16 1.29 -8.64 8.81
N ILE A 17 0.41 -9.36 8.10
CA ILE A 17 -0.56 -8.72 7.21
C ILE A 17 -1.59 -8.01 8.08
N ASN A 18 -1.70 -6.69 7.90
CA ASN A 18 -2.86 -5.95 8.40
C ASN A 18 -4.03 -6.17 7.42
N ALA A 19 -5.08 -6.86 7.87
CA ALA A 19 -6.23 -7.20 7.03
C ALA A 19 -6.93 -5.94 6.47
N ASP A 20 -6.97 -4.86 7.24
CA ASP A 20 -7.60 -3.60 6.81
C ASP A 20 -6.79 -2.94 5.69
N GLU A 21 -5.46 -2.88 5.83
CA GLU A 21 -4.59 -2.34 4.79
C GLU A 21 -4.59 -3.24 3.54
N ALA A 22 -4.63 -4.56 3.73
CA ALA A 22 -4.69 -5.52 2.62
C ALA A 22 -5.98 -5.38 1.81
N ALA A 23 -7.11 -5.07 2.44
CA ALA A 23 -8.37 -4.82 1.74
C ALA A 23 -8.28 -3.57 0.85
N VAL A 24 -7.64 -2.50 1.34
CA VAL A 24 -7.42 -1.27 0.55
C VAL A 24 -6.53 -1.54 -0.66
N VAL A 25 -5.44 -2.30 -0.48
CA VAL A 25 -4.52 -2.66 -1.57
C VAL A 25 -5.25 -3.51 -2.63
N GLN A 26 -5.99 -4.54 -2.23
CA GLN A 26 -6.76 -5.36 -3.17
C GLN A 26 -7.76 -4.53 -3.98
N ARG A 27 -8.44 -3.57 -3.32
CA ARG A 27 -9.37 -2.67 -3.99
C ARG A 27 -8.68 -1.78 -5.02
N ILE A 28 -7.47 -1.27 -4.73
CA ILE A 28 -6.69 -0.48 -5.68
C ILE A 28 -6.40 -1.30 -6.94
N PHE A 29 -5.94 -2.54 -6.78
CA PHE A 29 -5.65 -3.43 -7.91
C PHE A 29 -6.90 -3.77 -8.72
N ALA A 30 -8.03 -4.04 -8.06
CA ALA A 30 -9.30 -4.27 -8.74
C ALA A 30 -9.75 -3.05 -9.56
N ALA A 31 -9.75 -1.85 -8.95
CA ALA A 31 -10.13 -0.62 -9.64
C ALA A 31 -9.20 -0.29 -10.82
N TYR A 32 -7.91 -0.59 -10.69
CA TYR A 32 -6.94 -0.42 -11.77
C TYR A 32 -7.20 -1.41 -12.91
N ALA A 33 -7.50 -2.68 -12.60
CA ALA A 33 -7.86 -3.69 -13.58
C ALA A 33 -9.16 -3.34 -14.33
N ASP A 34 -10.10 -2.67 -13.66
CA ASP A 34 -11.32 -2.12 -14.26
C ASP A 34 -11.07 -0.86 -15.13
N GLY A 35 -9.82 -0.43 -15.26
CA GLY A 35 -9.42 0.70 -16.11
C GLY A 35 -9.52 2.07 -15.43
N MET A 36 -9.72 2.15 -14.12
CA MET A 36 -9.65 3.44 -13.42
C MET A 36 -8.22 3.96 -13.38
N SER A 37 -8.06 5.25 -13.68
CA SER A 37 -6.74 5.88 -13.61
C SER A 37 -6.27 6.01 -12.15
N PRO A 38 -4.95 5.94 -11.89
CA PRO A 38 -4.39 6.11 -10.55
C PRO A 38 -4.85 7.38 -9.82
N ASN A 39 -5.01 8.49 -10.56
CA ASN A 39 -5.56 9.73 -10.01
C ASN A 39 -6.97 9.54 -9.46
N ARG A 40 -7.84 8.86 -10.22
CA ARG A 40 -9.23 8.63 -9.82
C ARG A 40 -9.32 7.72 -8.60
N ILE A 41 -8.47 6.68 -8.55
CA ILE A 41 -8.39 5.79 -7.40
C ILE A 41 -7.92 6.55 -6.15
N ALA A 42 -6.85 7.36 -6.27
CA ALA A 42 -6.36 8.20 -5.17
C ALA A 42 -7.44 9.17 -4.66
N ASP A 43 -8.12 9.88 -5.57
CA ASP A 43 -9.20 10.81 -5.23
C ASP A 43 -10.34 10.10 -4.49
N GLN A 44 -10.71 8.89 -4.92
CA GLN A 44 -11.76 8.09 -4.29
C GLN A 44 -11.37 7.72 -2.85
N LEU A 45 -10.16 7.18 -2.65
CA LEU A 45 -9.66 6.80 -1.33
C LEU A 45 -9.55 8.03 -0.39
N ASN A 46 -9.11 9.17 -0.91
CA ASN A 46 -9.03 10.42 -0.15
C ASN A 46 -10.41 10.96 0.23
N ARG A 47 -11.41 10.87 -0.67
CA ARG A 47 -12.80 11.26 -0.37
C ARG A 47 -13.43 10.41 0.72
N GLU A 48 -13.06 9.14 0.78
CA GLU A 48 -13.51 8.20 1.81
C GLU A 48 -12.73 8.32 3.12
N GLY A 49 -11.72 9.20 3.17
CA GLY A 49 -10.92 9.43 4.36
C GLY A 49 -9.94 8.29 4.67
N ILE A 50 -9.63 7.44 3.69
CA ILE A 50 -8.70 6.32 3.88
C ILE A 50 -7.27 6.89 3.91
N PRO A 51 -6.53 6.76 5.02
CA PRO A 51 -5.16 7.24 5.09
C PRO A 51 -4.27 6.42 4.17
N GLY A 52 -3.37 7.12 3.48
CA GLY A 52 -2.30 6.50 2.71
C GLY A 52 -1.23 5.87 3.60
N PRO A 53 -0.32 5.08 3.01
CA PRO A 53 0.66 4.26 3.74
C PRO A 53 1.66 5.03 4.62
N ARG A 54 1.72 6.36 4.51
CA ARG A 54 2.55 7.24 5.37
C ARG A 54 1.72 8.17 6.25
N ALA A 55 0.49 7.75 6.61
CA ALA A 55 -0.51 8.57 7.31
C ALA A 55 -0.89 9.87 6.57
N GLY A 56 -0.63 9.93 5.27
CA GLY A 56 -0.93 11.06 4.38
C GLY A 56 -2.08 10.76 3.43
N LYS A 57 -2.23 11.57 2.38
CA LYS A 57 -3.19 11.29 1.30
C LYS A 57 -2.62 10.27 0.32
N TRP A 58 -3.51 9.57 -0.39
CA TRP A 58 -3.16 8.80 -1.57
C TRP A 58 -2.79 9.75 -2.72
N ASP A 59 -1.68 9.44 -3.41
CA ASP A 59 -1.23 10.14 -4.63
C ASP A 59 -1.05 9.13 -5.77
N LYS A 60 -1.18 9.58 -7.02
CA LYS A 60 -0.97 8.75 -8.22
C LYS A 60 0.38 8.04 -8.23
N SER A 61 1.43 8.68 -7.74
CA SER A 61 2.78 8.11 -7.66
C SER A 61 2.86 6.95 -6.67
N THR A 62 2.03 7.00 -5.61
CA THR A 62 1.94 5.92 -4.61
C THR A 62 1.20 4.70 -5.17
N ILE A 63 0.24 4.92 -6.06
CA ILE A 63 -0.56 3.85 -6.68
C ILE A 63 0.15 3.25 -7.90
N HIS A 64 0.75 4.07 -8.75
CA HIS A 64 1.41 3.62 -9.97
C HIS A 64 2.75 2.92 -9.69
N GLY A 65 3.45 3.33 -8.62
CA GLY A 65 4.85 2.97 -8.42
C GLY A 65 5.73 3.71 -9.42
N HIS A 66 6.88 4.22 -8.97
CA HIS A 66 7.93 4.75 -9.83
C HIS A 66 9.18 3.89 -9.63
#